data_AF-A0AAU4SLN5-F1
#
_entry.id   AF-A0AAU4SLN5-F1
#
_cell.length_a   1.000
_cell.length_b   1.000
_cell.length_c   1.000
_cell.angle_alpha   90.00
_cell.angle_beta   90.00
_cell.angle_gamma   90.00
#
_symmetry.space_group_name_H-M   'P 1'
#
loop_
_entity.id
_entity.type
_entity.pdbx_description
1 polymer ?
#
loop_
_entity_poly.entity_id
_entity_poly.type
_entity_poly.pdbx_seq_one_letter_code
_entity_poly.pdbx_strand_id
1 'polypeptide(L)' 'MSSLSGRPEQAERELAEGLAMGQWTGPFFRASLRDVPSAVRSGRLIDVLAPAAEVLDQADVDQDVVHQLRVLIDAITPGL' A
#
# COMPACT_ATOMS: atom_id res chain seq x y z
N MET A 1 -10.72 11.77 20.01
CA MET A 1 -10.07 12.70 19.07
C MET A 1 -8.72 12.11 18.73
N SER A 2 -8.62 11.33 17.66
CA SER A 2 -7.33 10.80 17.22
C SER A 2 -6.51 11.94 16.64
N SER A 3 -5.36 12.25 17.24
CA SER A 3 -4.44 13.23 16.66
C SER A 3 -4.02 12.74 15.28
N LEU A 4 -4.22 13.56 14.26
CA LEU A 4 -3.66 13.38 12.93
C LEU A 4 -2.14 13.60 12.99
N SER A 5 -1.42 12.73 13.67
CA SER A 5 0.00 12.59 13.43
C SER A 5 0.11 12.04 12.02
N GLY A 6 0.83 12.71 11.13
CA GLY A 6 1.12 12.22 9.77
C GLY A 6 2.00 10.97 9.75
N ARG A 7 2.26 10.35 10.91
CA ARG A 7 2.99 9.09 11.02
C ARG A 7 2.04 7.92 10.75
N PRO A 8 2.45 6.96 9.91
CA PRO A 8 1.73 5.70 9.73
C PRO A 8 1.59 4.96 11.06
N GLU A 9 0.49 4.25 11.23
CA GLU A 9 0.35 3.31 12.34
C GLU A 9 1.26 2.09 12.12
N GLN A 10 1.61 1.35 13.19
CA GLN A 10 2.50 0.19 13.11
C GLN A 10 2.01 -0.84 12.08
N ALA A 11 0.70 -1.10 12.05
CA ALA A 11 0.12 -2.05 11.10
C ALA A 11 0.09 -1.52 9.65
N GLU A 12 -0.01 -0.19 9.45
CA GLU A 12 0.15 0.41 8.12
C GLU A 12 1.60 0.27 7.63
N ARG A 13 2.56 0.39 8.56
CA ARG A 13 3.99 0.18 8.27
C ARG A 13 4.26 -1.28 7.89
N GLU A 14 3.82 -2.25 8.66
CA GLU A 14 4.00 -3.68 8.35
C GLU A 14 3.42 -4.07 6.98
N LEU A 15 2.25 -3.53 6.63
CA LEU A 15 1.69 -3.69 5.30
C LEU A 15 2.61 -3.10 4.22
N ALA A 16 3.09 -1.86 4.42
CA ALA A 16 4.00 -1.22 3.47
C ALA A 16 5.32 -1.98 3.32
N GLU A 17 5.88 -2.56 4.38
CA GLU A 17 7.11 -3.37 4.33
C GLU A 17 6.91 -4.63 3.49
N GLY A 18 5.77 -5.31 3.65
CA GLY A 18 5.41 -6.46 2.83
C GLY A 18 5.24 -6.10 1.34
N LEU A 19 4.70 -4.91 1.06
CA LEU A 19 4.55 -4.40 -0.31
C LEU A 19 5.89 -4.00 -0.95
N ALA A 20 6.77 -3.37 -0.18
CA ALA A 20 8.11 -2.96 -0.63
C ALA A 20 8.94 -4.15 -1.14
N MET A 21 8.86 -5.29 -0.44
CA MET A 21 9.57 -6.53 -0.79
C MET A 21 8.86 -7.38 -1.86
N GLY A 22 7.66 -6.96 -2.26
CA GLY A 22 6.74 -7.74 -3.08
C GLY A 22 6.86 -7.55 -4.58
N GLN A 23 6.06 -8.32 -5.31
CA GLN A 23 5.82 -8.06 -6.73
C GLN A 23 4.79 -6.95 -6.89
N TRP A 24 5.06 -6.00 -7.78
CA TRP A 24 4.19 -4.85 -8.03
C TRP A 24 3.10 -5.18 -9.05
N THR A 25 2.25 -6.13 -8.69
CA THR A 25 1.15 -6.63 -9.53
C THR A 25 -0.18 -6.55 -8.77
N GLY A 26 -1.28 -6.42 -9.51
CA GLY A 26 -2.63 -6.40 -8.92
C GLY A 26 -2.95 -7.63 -8.05
N PRO A 27 -2.61 -8.88 -8.45
CA PRO A 27 -2.87 -10.06 -7.62
C PRO A 27 -2.08 -10.06 -6.31
N PHE A 28 -0.82 -9.58 -6.31
CA PHE A 28 -0.03 -9.48 -5.10
C PHE A 28 -0.64 -8.44 -4.14
N PHE A 29 -1.01 -7.26 -4.63
CA PHE A 29 -1.70 -6.24 -3.83
C PHE A 29 -3.00 -6.77 -3.22
N ARG A 30 -3.86 -7.44 -4.01
CA ARG A 30 -5.10 -8.04 -3.51
C ARG A 30 -4.86 -9.12 -2.45
N ALA A 31 -3.78 -9.89 -2.56
CA ALA A 31 -3.39 -10.85 -1.53
C ALA A 31 -2.96 -10.12 -0.25
N SER A 32 -2.05 -9.16 -0.36
CA SER A 32 -1.57 -8.36 0.78
C SER A 32 -2.70 -7.66 1.52
N LEU A 33 -3.69 -7.08 0.81
CA LEU A 33 -4.83 -6.38 1.40
C LEU A 33 -5.83 -7.31 2.12
N ARG A 34 -5.94 -8.57 1.68
CA ARG A 34 -6.85 -9.57 2.28
C ARG A 34 -6.40 -9.97 3.68
N ASP A 35 -5.09 -10.05 3.86
CA ASP A 35 -4.47 -10.54 5.09
C ASP A 35 -4.31 -9.42 6.15
N VAL A 36 -4.70 -8.18 5.81
CA VAL A 36 -4.63 -7.03 6.73
C VAL A 36 -5.62 -7.20 7.90
N PRO A 37 -5.15 -7.02 9.15
CA PRO A 37 -6.00 -6.99 10.34
C PRO A 37 -7.14 -5.97 10.22
N SER A 38 -8.30 -6.27 10.81
CA SER A 38 -9.48 -5.37 10.73
C SER A 38 -9.20 -3.94 11.23
N ALA A 39 -8.25 -3.78 12.15
CA ALA A 39 -7.84 -2.48 12.69
C ALA A 39 -7.29 -1.52 11.63
N VAL A 40 -6.67 -2.04 10.56
CA VAL A 40 -6.03 -1.22 9.51
C VAL A 40 -6.91 -1.05 8.28
N ARG A 41 -8.02 -1.81 8.15
CA ARG A 41 -8.91 -1.77 6.97
C ARG A 41 -9.61 -0.43 6.73
N SER A 42 -9.64 0.42 7.74
CA SER A 42 -10.18 1.79 7.65
C SER A 42 -9.06 2.86 7.73
N GLY A 43 -7.81 2.45 7.51
CA GLY A 43 -6.63 3.31 7.55
C GLY A 43 -6.37 4.03 6.22
N ARG A 44 -5.68 5.17 6.27
CA ARG A 44 -5.44 6.04 5.11
C ARG A 44 -4.64 5.32 4.02
N LEU A 45 -3.74 4.41 4.40
CA LEU A 45 -2.97 3.66 3.42
C LEU A 45 -3.87 2.68 2.63
N ILE A 46 -4.85 2.05 3.27
CA ILE A 46 -5.80 1.14 2.59
C ILE A 46 -6.65 1.90 1.58
N ASP A 47 -7.09 3.12 1.92
CA ASP A 47 -7.88 3.96 1.02
C ASP A 47 -7.14 4.29 -0.29
N VAL A 48 -5.80 4.27 -0.28
CA VAL A 48 -4.96 4.45 -1.47
C VAL A 48 -4.68 3.12 -2.18
N LEU A 49 -4.36 2.08 -1.42
CA LEU A 49 -3.93 0.79 -1.98
C LEU A 49 -5.07 -0.02 -2.60
N ALA A 50 -6.28 0.04 -2.04
CA ALA A 50 -7.44 -0.67 -2.57
C ALA A 50 -7.76 -0.29 -4.03
N PRO A 51 -7.92 1.00 -4.38
CA PRO A 51 -8.11 1.39 -5.78
C PRO A 51 -6.86 1.15 -6.64
N ALA A 52 -5.65 1.25 -6.07
CA ALA A 52 -4.42 0.97 -6.80
C ALA A 52 -4.35 -0.49 -7.27
N ALA A 53 -4.85 -1.44 -6.49
CA ALA A 53 -4.88 -2.86 -6.87
C ALA A 53 -5.69 -3.09 -8.16
N GLU A 54 -6.81 -2.40 -8.32
CA GLU A 54 -7.64 -2.46 -9.54
C GLU A 54 -6.93 -1.85 -10.75
N VAL A 55 -6.14 -0.78 -10.55
CA VAL A 55 -5.33 -0.17 -11.60
C VAL A 55 -4.17 -1.08 -12.03
N LEU A 56 -3.52 -1.74 -11.07
CA LEU A 56 -2.41 -2.67 -11.32
C LEU A 56 -2.84 -3.98 -12.00
N ASP A 57 -4.13 -4.32 -11.99
CA ASP A 57 -4.69 -5.45 -12.73
C ASP A 57 -4.98 -5.12 -14.21
N GLN A 58 -4.82 -3.86 -14.64
CA GLN A 58 -5.04 -3.46 -16.03
C GLN A 58 -3.89 -3.92 -16.94
N ALA A 59 -4.24 -4.38 -18.14
CA ALA A 59 -3.28 -4.95 -19.10
C ALA A 59 -2.25 -3.92 -19.62
N ASP A 60 -2.56 -2.63 -19.57
CA ASP A 60 -1.72 -1.53 -20.04
C ASP A 60 -1.57 -0.45 -18.96
N VAL A 61 -1.21 -0.89 -17.74
CA VAL A 61 -0.98 0.05 -16.64
C VAL A 61 0.22 0.94 -16.92
N ASP A 62 0.01 2.25 -16.74
CA ASP A 62 1.07 3.24 -16.86
C ASP A 62 2.17 2.99 -15.81
N GLN A 63 3.41 2.87 -16.28
CA GLN A 63 4.57 2.63 -15.41
C GLN A 63 4.84 3.80 -14.46
N ASP A 64 4.42 5.02 -14.80
CA ASP A 64 4.53 6.17 -13.91
C ASP A 64 3.62 6.01 -12.69
N VAL A 65 2.45 5.39 -12.83
CA VAL A 65 1.55 5.09 -11.70
C VAL A 65 2.20 4.06 -10.78
N VAL A 66 2.77 3.00 -11.34
CA VAL A 66 3.51 1.98 -10.58
C VAL A 66 4.68 2.62 -9.81
N HIS A 67 5.40 3.53 -10.46
CA HIS A 67 6.51 4.26 -9.85
C HIS A 67 6.06 5.18 -8.70
N GLN A 68 4.97 5.94 -8.87
CA GLN A 68 4.45 6.81 -7.81
C GLN A 68 3.97 6.01 -6.59
N LEU A 69 3.36 4.84 -6.81
CA LEU A 69 2.98 3.96 -5.70
C LEU A 69 4.22 3.41 -4.97
N ARG A 70 5.32 3.10 -5.68
CA ARG A 70 6.62 2.76 -5.07
C ARG A 70 7.15 3.85 -4.18
N VAL A 71 7.20 5.08 -4.69
CA VAL A 71 7.66 6.25 -3.92
C VAL A 71 6.83 6.44 -2.64
N LEU A 72 5.52 6.25 -2.70
CA LEU A 72 4.66 6.31 -1.52
C LEU A 72 5.01 5.23 -0.49
N ILE A 73 5.19 3.99 -0.92
CA ILE A 73 5.57 2.87 -0.03
C ILE A 73 6.96 3.12 0.57
N ASP A 74 7.95 3.52 -0.22
CA ASP A 74 9.31 3.80 0.25
C ASP A 74 9.35 4.95 1.27
N ALA A 75 8.47 5.94 1.15
CA ALA A 75 8.34 7.02 2.13
C ALA A 75 7.83 6.54 3.51
N ILE A 76 7.08 5.43 3.52
CA ILE A 76 6.57 4.77 4.74
C ILE A 76 7.63 3.79 5.29
N THR A 77 8.44 3.20 4.41
CA THR A 77 9.45 2.20 4.73
C THR A 77 10.87 2.63 4.34
N PRO A 78 11.37 3.76 4.86
CA PRO A 78 12.67 4.26 4.43
C PRO A 78 13.80 3.31 4.84
N GLY A 79 14.65 2.94 3.88
CA GLY A 79 15.86 2.14 4.11
C GLY A 79 15.68 0.62 4.10
N LEU A 80 14.53 0.14 3.63
CA LEU A 80 14.38 -1.24 3.15
C LEU A 80 14.94 -1.41 1.74
#